data_AF-M2RQ12-F1
#
_entry.id   AF-M2RQ12-F1
#
_cell.length_a   1.000
_cell.length_b   1.000
_cell.length_c   1.000
_cell.angle_alpha   90.00
_cell.angle_beta   90.00
_cell.angle_gamma   90.00
#
_symmetry.space_group_name_H-M   'P 1'
#
loop_
_entity.id
_entity.type
_entity.pdbx_description
1 polymer ?
#
loop_
_entity_poly.entity_id
_entity_poly.type
_entity_poly.pdbx_seq_one_letter_code
_entity_poly.pdbx_strand_id
1 'polypeptide(L)'
;MATKVGLSVPMPLLAPVTATWAVPFAAYYLFLQQRIVAKRFGTKTVLGDKSGAPQGALDPLFVDTRAQANFVENVPFILSIALLAELNGANRTYLSYALGALFALRVGHVELGLRASSGKGPGRPLGFVGTQAILAGLAGYAAYLVKDYWTV
;
A
#
# COMPACT_ATOMS: atom_id res chain seq x y z
N MET A 1 13.28 10.77 20.18
CA MET A 1 13.32 9.46 20.86
C MET A 1 14.35 8.60 20.13
N ALA A 2 15.41 8.16 20.81
CA ALA A 2 16.43 7.28 20.23
C ALA A 2 16.12 5.84 20.65
N THR A 3 16.03 4.91 19.70
CA THR A 3 15.71 3.51 19.99
C THR A 3 16.99 2.80 20.42
N LYS A 4 17.01 2.25 21.64
CA LYS A 4 18.13 1.44 22.14
C LYS A 4 18.06 0.03 21.55
N VAL A 5 18.36 -0.09 20.25
CA VAL A 5 18.57 -1.41 19.62
C VAL A 5 20.04 -1.76 19.74
N GLY A 6 20.42 -2.45 20.82
CA GLY A 6 21.54 -3.41 20.92
C GLY A 6 22.98 -3.00 20.52
N LEU A 7 23.22 -1.83 19.93
CA LEU A 7 24.54 -1.28 19.69
C LEU A 7 24.70 -0.05 20.60
N SER A 8 25.83 0.03 21.29
CA SER A 8 26.20 1.07 22.26
C SER A 8 26.26 2.50 21.69
N VAL A 9 25.86 2.71 20.44
CA VAL A 9 25.72 4.00 19.80
C VAL A 9 24.23 4.29 19.63
N PRO A 10 23.69 5.40 20.19
CA PRO A 10 22.32 5.81 19.92
C PRO A 10 22.19 6.18 18.44
N MET A 11 21.82 5.20 17.61
CA MET A 11 21.51 5.46 16.21
C MET A 11 20.25 6.32 16.16
N PRO A 12 20.27 7.46 15.45
CA PRO A 12 19.03 8.19 15.20
C PRO A 12 18.07 7.23 14.49
N LEU A 13 16.81 7.21 14.95
CA LEU A 13 15.79 6.39 14.31
C LEU A 13 15.71 6.80 12.84
N LEU A 14 16.11 5.89 11.95
CA LEU A 14 16.07 6.12 10.51
C LEU A 14 14.63 6.00 10.05
N ALA A 15 14.14 7.03 9.35
CA ALA A 15 12.80 7.10 8.78
C ALA A 15 11.64 6.74 9.76
N PRO A 16 11.51 7.46 10.89
CA PRO A 16 10.51 7.17 11.92
C PRO A 16 9.06 7.18 11.40
N VAL A 17 8.73 8.07 10.46
CA VAL A 17 7.37 8.20 9.93
C VAL A 17 7.06 7.02 9.03
N THR A 18 7.95 6.70 8.10
CA THR A 18 7.78 5.56 7.19
C THR A 18 7.71 4.25 7.98
N ALA A 19 8.53 4.08 9.01
CA ALA A 19 8.47 2.92 9.90
C ALA A 19 7.15 2.82 10.66
N THR A 20 6.60 3.95 11.13
CA THR A 20 5.30 3.98 11.81
C THR A 20 4.17 3.53 10.89
N TRP A 21 4.15 4.02 9.65
CA TRP A 21 3.13 3.68 8.67
C TRP A 21 3.32 2.28 8.06
N ALA A 22 4.52 1.71 8.08
CA ALA A 22 4.75 0.33 7.65
C ALA A 22 3.90 -0.68 8.45
N VAL A 23 3.64 -0.40 9.74
CA VAL A 23 2.83 -1.27 10.61
C VAL A 23 1.39 -1.46 10.11
N PRO A 24 0.56 -0.41 9.93
CA PRO A 24 -0.79 -0.58 9.42
C PRO A 24 -0.83 -1.13 7.99
N PHE A 25 0.13 -0.77 7.12
CA PHE A 25 0.20 -1.37 5.76
C PHE A 25 0.48 -2.87 5.82
N ALA A 26 1.41 -3.32 6.66
CA ALA A 26 1.71 -4.74 6.84
C ALA A 26 0.52 -5.49 7.45
N ALA A 27 -0.13 -4.92 8.47
CA ALA A 27 -1.33 -5.51 9.07
C ALA A 27 -2.45 -5.68 8.04
N TYR A 28 -2.67 -4.68 7.19
CA TYR A 28 -3.69 -4.77 6.13
C TYR A 28 -3.31 -5.78 5.04
N TYR A 29 -2.03 -5.89 4.68
CA TYR A 29 -1.56 -6.91 3.74
C TYR A 29 -1.83 -8.33 4.27
N LEU A 30 -1.50 -8.60 5.55
CA LEU A 30 -1.78 -9.88 6.19
C LEU A 30 -3.28 -10.19 6.20
N PHE A 31 -4.12 -9.19 6.46
CA PHE A 31 -5.56 -9.34 6.40
C PHE A 31 -6.07 -9.73 5.00
N LEU A 32 -5.56 -9.08 3.93
CA LEU A 32 -5.92 -9.45 2.55
C LEU A 32 -5.47 -10.87 2.21
N GLN A 33 -4.27 -11.26 2.62
CA GLN A 33 -3.73 -12.59 2.39
C GLN A 33 -4.56 -13.67 3.11
N GLN A 34 -4.90 -13.44 4.38
CA GLN A 34 -5.74 -14.36 5.16
C GLN A 34 -7.12 -14.58 4.50
N ARG A 35 -7.70 -13.52 3.90
CA ARG A 35 -8.98 -13.61 3.20
C ARG A 35 -8.92 -14.53 1.98
N ILE A 36 -7.87 -14.43 1.17
CA ILE A 36 -7.65 -15.30 0.02
C ILE A 36 -7.47 -16.74 0.46
N VAL A 37 -6.66 -16.96 1.49
CA VAL A 37 -6.40 -18.29 2.05
C VAL A 37 -7.70 -18.93 2.56
N ALA A 38 -8.53 -18.19 3.29
CA ALA A 38 -9.83 -18.67 3.77
C ALA A 38 -10.75 -19.10 2.62
N LYS A 39 -10.80 -18.32 1.51
CA LYS A 39 -11.58 -18.68 0.32
C LYS A 39 -11.02 -19.90 -0.40
N ARG A 40 -9.70 -20.04 -0.50
CA ARG A 40 -9.05 -21.21 -1.13
C ARG A 40 -9.39 -22.50 -0.37
N PHE A 41 -9.34 -22.47 0.96
CA PHE A 41 -9.75 -23.61 1.79
C PHE A 41 -11.25 -23.93 1.63
N GLY A 42 -12.12 -22.92 1.65
CA GLY A 42 -13.57 -23.12 1.50
C GLY A 42 -13.98 -23.65 0.12
N THR A 43 -13.26 -23.29 -0.93
CA THR A 43 -13.55 -23.66 -2.33
C THR A 43 -12.73 -24.84 -2.83
N LYS A 44 -11.88 -25.44 -1.97
CA LYS A 44 -10.92 -26.51 -2.31
C LYS A 44 -10.05 -26.20 -3.54
N THR A 45 -9.86 -24.91 -3.84
CA THR A 45 -9.11 -24.45 -5.01
C THR A 45 -7.70 -24.11 -4.57
N VAL A 46 -6.79 -25.08 -4.72
CA VAL A 46 -5.39 -24.94 -4.30
C VAL A 46 -4.64 -23.93 -5.17
N LEU A 47 -4.93 -23.90 -6.47
CA LEU A 47 -4.26 -23.02 -7.43
C LEU A 47 -5.28 -22.44 -8.43
N GLY A 48 -5.07 -21.18 -8.79
CA GLY A 48 -5.89 -20.45 -9.77
C GLY A 48 -6.80 -19.40 -9.13
N ASP A 49 -7.55 -18.73 -10.01
CA ASP A 49 -8.38 -17.55 -9.69
C ASP A 49 -9.88 -17.82 -9.84
N LYS A 50 -10.25 -19.07 -10.15
CA LYS A 50 -11.63 -19.51 -10.35
C LYS A 50 -12.00 -20.52 -9.27
N SER A 51 -13.01 -20.18 -8.47
CA SER A 51 -13.59 -21.00 -7.41
C SER A 51 -14.87 -21.72 -7.84
N GLY A 52 -15.25 -21.65 -9.12
CA GLY A 52 -16.46 -22.28 -9.64
C GLY A 52 -17.71 -21.40 -9.57
N ALA A 53 -17.53 -20.07 -9.59
CA ALA A 53 -18.66 -19.14 -9.57
C ALA A 53 -19.65 -19.38 -10.74
N PRO A 54 -20.97 -19.21 -10.52
CA PRO A 54 -21.98 -19.35 -11.57
C PRO A 54 -21.66 -18.46 -12.79
N GLN A 55 -21.95 -18.95 -13.99
CA GLN A 55 -21.74 -18.21 -15.24
C GLN A 55 -22.40 -16.82 -15.17
N GLY A 56 -21.60 -15.77 -15.30
CA GLY A 56 -22.03 -14.37 -15.25
C GLY A 56 -21.75 -13.63 -13.94
N ALA A 57 -21.33 -14.32 -12.87
CA ALA A 57 -20.92 -13.69 -11.61
C ALA A 57 -19.38 -13.50 -11.54
N LEU A 58 -18.94 -12.35 -11.00
CA LEU A 58 -17.52 -12.12 -10.70
C LEU A 58 -17.06 -13.08 -9.61
N ASP A 59 -16.01 -13.84 -9.88
CA ASP A 59 -15.48 -14.83 -8.95
C ASP A 59 -14.94 -14.15 -7.68
N PRO A 60 -15.45 -14.49 -6.48
CA PRO A 60 -14.98 -13.89 -5.24
C PRO A 60 -13.48 -14.13 -4.98
N LEU A 61 -12.90 -15.22 -5.50
CA LEU A 61 -11.48 -15.51 -5.38
C LEU A 61 -10.65 -14.60 -6.31
N PHE A 62 -11.14 -14.36 -7.53
CA PHE A 62 -10.52 -13.42 -8.47
C PHE A 62 -10.48 -11.99 -7.92
N VAL A 63 -11.59 -11.52 -7.34
CA VAL A 63 -11.68 -10.15 -6.77
C VAL A 63 -10.67 -9.96 -5.64
N ASP A 64 -10.58 -10.92 -4.72
CA ASP A 64 -9.63 -10.82 -3.60
C ASP A 64 -8.18 -10.91 -4.06
N THR A 65 -7.88 -11.81 -5.01
CA THR A 65 -6.54 -11.94 -5.59
C THR A 65 -6.11 -10.66 -6.30
N ARG A 66 -7.03 -10.00 -7.04
CA ARG A 66 -6.76 -8.68 -7.63
C ARG A 66 -6.60 -7.57 -6.60
N ALA A 67 -7.33 -7.62 -5.49
CA ALA A 67 -7.14 -6.66 -4.40
C ALA A 67 -5.75 -6.77 -3.77
N GLN A 68 -5.29 -7.99 -3.46
CA GLN A 68 -3.93 -8.22 -2.94
C GLN A 68 -2.86 -7.82 -3.97
N ALA A 69 -3.00 -8.25 -5.23
CA ALA A 69 -2.07 -7.92 -6.30
C ALA A 69 -1.91 -6.39 -6.45
N ASN A 70 -3.01 -5.65 -6.51
CA ASN A 70 -2.93 -4.20 -6.62
C ASN A 70 -2.27 -3.55 -5.39
N PHE A 71 -2.46 -4.12 -4.20
CA PHE A 71 -1.80 -3.63 -2.98
C PHE A 71 -0.29 -3.85 -3.04
N VAL A 72 0.17 -5.06 -3.39
CA VAL A 72 1.60 -5.39 -3.43
C VAL A 72 2.34 -4.70 -4.59
N GLU A 73 1.64 -4.38 -5.68
CA GLU A 73 2.21 -3.63 -6.81
C GLU A 73 2.52 -2.17 -6.45
N ASN A 74 1.70 -1.53 -5.60
CA ASN A 74 1.78 -0.09 -5.37
C ASN A 74 2.41 0.27 -4.02
N VAL A 75 1.99 -0.40 -2.94
CA VAL A 75 2.32 0.04 -1.57
C VAL A 75 3.81 -0.11 -1.23
N PRO A 76 4.49 -1.24 -1.53
CA PRO A 76 5.92 -1.37 -1.29
C PRO A 76 6.76 -0.34 -2.06
N PHE A 77 6.38 -0.04 -3.30
CA PHE A 77 7.06 0.95 -4.12
C PHE A 77 6.91 2.36 -3.53
N ILE A 78 5.68 2.75 -3.16
CA ILE A 78 5.42 4.06 -2.54
C ILE A 78 6.11 4.19 -1.18
N LEU A 79 6.12 3.12 -0.36
CA LEU A 79 6.86 3.11 0.91
C LEU A 79 8.37 3.24 0.70
N SER A 80 8.91 2.66 -0.37
CA SER A 80 10.33 2.80 -0.72
C SER A 80 10.67 4.25 -1.10
N ILE A 81 9.81 4.91 -1.88
CA ILE A 81 9.98 6.32 -2.21
C ILE A 81 9.83 7.21 -0.97
N ALA A 82 8.85 6.91 -0.10
CA ALA A 82 8.67 7.62 1.16
C ALA A 82 9.89 7.50 2.08
N LEU A 83 10.47 6.29 2.17
CA LEU A 83 11.73 6.03 2.89
C LEU A 83 12.86 6.89 2.33
N LEU A 84 13.07 6.88 1.01
CA LEU A 84 14.11 7.70 0.37
C LEU A 84 13.87 9.19 0.63
N ALA A 85 12.63 9.68 0.50
CA ALA A 85 12.31 11.07 0.78
C ALA A 85 12.62 11.43 2.25
N GLU A 86 12.25 10.58 3.21
CA GLU A 86 12.49 10.83 4.64
C GLU A 86 13.98 10.85 4.98
N LEU A 87 14.77 9.95 4.38
CA LEU A 87 16.22 9.91 4.53
C LEU A 87 16.91 11.14 3.93
N ASN A 88 16.32 11.74 2.90
CA ASN A 88 16.80 12.98 2.28
C ASN A 88 16.22 14.25 2.94
N GLY A 89 15.62 14.14 4.14
CA GLY A 89 15.18 15.30 4.91
C GLY A 89 13.77 15.79 4.60
N ALA A 90 12.90 14.95 4.02
CA ALA A 90 11.50 15.29 3.83
C ALA A 90 10.80 15.70 5.14
N ASN A 91 9.84 16.62 5.03
CA ASN A 91 9.01 17.03 6.14
C ASN A 91 8.17 15.85 6.66
N ARG A 92 8.40 15.48 7.92
CA ARG A 92 7.77 14.33 8.59
C ARG A 92 6.24 14.45 8.66
N THR A 93 5.72 15.66 8.89
CA THR A 93 4.28 15.92 8.95
C THR A 93 3.64 15.68 7.59
N TYR A 94 4.24 16.23 6.52
CA TYR A 94 3.77 16.00 5.15
C TYR A 94 3.78 14.52 4.79
N LEU A 95 4.88 13.81 5.12
CA LEU A 95 5.01 12.39 4.84
C LEU A 95 3.96 11.56 5.59
N SER A 96 3.66 11.91 6.84
CA SER A 96 2.63 11.23 7.63
C SER A 96 1.23 11.43 7.05
N TYR A 97 0.90 12.64 6.58
CA TYR A 97 -0.37 12.90 5.91
C TYR A 97 -0.46 12.15 4.56
N ALA A 98 0.61 12.14 3.78
CA ALA A 98 0.65 11.43 2.50
C ALA A 98 0.47 9.91 2.68
N LEU A 99 1.18 9.30 3.64
CA LEU A 99 1.05 7.87 3.94
C LEU A 99 -0.30 7.52 4.57
N GLY A 100 -0.87 8.40 5.40
CA GLY A 100 -2.21 8.22 5.93
C GLY A 100 -3.31 8.33 4.87
N ALA A 101 -3.20 9.30 3.98
CA ALA A 101 -4.10 9.43 2.83
C ALA A 101 -3.98 8.20 1.91
N LEU A 102 -2.76 7.73 1.66
CA LEU A 102 -2.53 6.50 0.91
C LEU A 102 -3.24 5.32 1.56
N PHE A 103 -3.04 5.11 2.87
CA PHE A 103 -3.70 4.02 3.58
C PHE A 103 -5.22 4.07 3.45
N ALA A 104 -5.83 5.25 3.67
CA ALA A 104 -7.26 5.44 3.51
C ALA A 104 -7.74 5.14 2.08
N LEU A 105 -7.01 5.59 1.06
CA LEU A 105 -7.31 5.30 -0.34
C LEU A 105 -7.19 3.80 -0.66
N ARG A 106 -6.20 3.10 -0.11
CA ARG A 106 -6.02 1.66 -0.31
C ARG A 106 -7.17 0.87 0.32
N VAL A 107 -7.55 1.21 1.55
CA VAL A 107 -8.68 0.58 2.24
C VAL A 107 -9.99 0.87 1.51
N GLY A 108 -10.24 2.12 1.13
CA GLY A 108 -11.43 2.54 0.36
C GLY A 108 -11.52 1.88 -1.02
N HIS A 109 -10.40 1.72 -1.72
CA HIS A 109 -10.36 1.04 -3.02
C HIS A 109 -10.84 -0.42 -2.94
N VAL A 110 -10.41 -1.14 -1.91
CA VAL A 110 -10.73 -2.55 -1.74
C VAL A 110 -12.14 -2.74 -1.16
N GLU A 111 -12.45 -2.08 -0.04
CA GLU A 111 -13.71 -2.32 0.68
C GLU A 111 -14.90 -1.59 0.04
N LEU A 112 -14.71 -0.38 -0.52
CA LEU A 112 -15.78 0.42 -1.14
C LEU A 112 -15.76 0.41 -2.68
N GLY A 113 -14.71 -0.13 -3.30
CA GLY A 113 -14.57 -0.16 -4.77
C GLY A 113 -14.75 -1.57 -5.35
N LEU A 114 -13.82 -2.47 -5.02
CA LEU A 114 -13.79 -3.83 -5.56
C LEU A 114 -14.92 -4.72 -5.02
N ARG A 115 -15.35 -4.50 -3.77
CA ARG A 115 -16.39 -5.31 -3.11
C ARG A 115 -17.78 -4.69 -3.17
N ALA A 116 -17.90 -3.37 -3.34
CA ALA A 116 -19.20 -2.72 -3.49
C ALA A 116 -19.72 -2.91 -4.92
N SER A 117 -20.74 -3.77 -5.07
CA SER A 117 -21.57 -3.89 -6.28
C SER A 117 -20.81 -4.33 -7.54
N SER A 118 -20.54 -5.62 -7.66
CA SER A 118 -20.10 -6.26 -8.92
C SER A 118 -18.89 -5.60 -9.59
N GLY A 119 -17.92 -5.10 -8.80
CA GLY A 119 -16.68 -4.53 -9.29
C GLY A 119 -16.80 -3.17 -10.00
N LYS A 120 -17.94 -2.47 -9.88
CA LYS A 120 -18.22 -1.17 -10.52
C LYS A 120 -18.35 0.00 -9.52
N GLY A 121 -17.96 -0.19 -8.26
CA GLY A 121 -18.00 0.89 -7.27
C GLY A 121 -17.08 2.08 -7.63
N PRO A 122 -17.49 3.35 -7.36
CA PRO A 122 -16.70 4.54 -7.66
C PRO A 122 -15.36 4.61 -6.89
N GLY A 123 -15.16 3.75 -5.88
CA GLY A 123 -13.89 3.58 -5.18
C GLY A 123 -12.74 3.05 -6.06
N ARG A 124 -13.03 2.42 -7.21
CA ARG A 124 -11.99 1.96 -8.15
C ARG A 124 -11.19 3.10 -8.79
N PRO A 125 -11.81 4.02 -9.54
CA PRO A 125 -11.09 5.13 -10.16
C PRO A 125 -10.52 6.09 -9.11
N LEU A 126 -11.28 6.41 -8.05
CA LEU A 126 -10.83 7.33 -7.01
C LEU A 126 -9.60 6.79 -6.26
N GLY A 127 -9.63 5.52 -5.87
CA GLY A 127 -8.51 4.87 -5.19
C GLY A 127 -7.28 4.73 -6.08
N PHE A 128 -7.46 4.43 -7.37
CA PHE A 128 -6.35 4.34 -8.32
C PHE A 128 -5.71 5.71 -8.59
N VAL A 129 -6.50 6.70 -8.99
CA VAL A 129 -6.02 8.05 -9.30
C VAL A 129 -5.40 8.69 -8.06
N GLY A 130 -6.01 8.53 -6.88
CA GLY A 130 -5.44 9.00 -5.62
C GLY A 130 -4.11 8.34 -5.28
N THR A 131 -3.98 7.02 -5.48
CA THR A 131 -2.71 6.31 -5.27
C THR A 131 -1.61 6.83 -6.21
N GLN A 132 -1.94 7.03 -7.49
CA GLN A 132 -1.01 7.57 -8.48
C GLN A 132 -0.61 9.02 -8.18
N ALA A 133 -1.55 9.85 -7.70
CA ALA A 133 -1.27 11.22 -7.31
C ALA A 133 -0.30 11.27 -6.11
N ILE A 134 -0.48 10.40 -5.12
CA ILE A 134 0.45 10.31 -3.98
C ILE A 134 1.83 9.81 -4.43
N LEU A 135 1.88 8.79 -5.30
CA LEU A 135 3.13 8.30 -5.85
C LEU A 135 3.89 9.41 -6.59
N ALA A 136 3.22 10.11 -7.50
CA ALA A 136 3.80 11.22 -8.25
C ALA A 136 4.24 12.37 -7.33
N GLY A 137 3.42 12.70 -6.33
CA GLY A 137 3.74 13.73 -5.34
C GLY A 137 4.97 13.41 -4.49
N LEU A 138 5.06 12.18 -3.96
CA LEU A 138 6.20 11.72 -3.19
C LEU A 138 7.47 11.58 -4.04
N ALA A 139 7.34 11.07 -5.27
CA ALA A 139 8.46 10.98 -6.21
C ALA A 139 8.98 12.37 -6.61
N GLY A 140 8.07 13.31 -6.92
CA GLY A 140 8.43 14.70 -7.21
C GLY A 140 9.06 15.40 -6.01
N TYR A 141 8.57 15.14 -4.79
CA TYR A 141 9.17 15.70 -3.58
C TYR A 141 10.56 15.11 -3.31
N ALA A 142 10.73 13.80 -3.49
CA ALA A 142 12.05 13.16 -3.39
C ALA A 142 13.02 13.74 -4.42
N ALA A 143 12.59 13.91 -5.69
CA ALA A 143 13.39 14.52 -6.74
C ALA A 143 13.78 15.97 -6.40
N TYR A 144 12.86 16.75 -5.83
CA TYR A 144 13.14 18.12 -5.37
C TYR A 144 14.21 18.15 -4.27
N LEU A 145 14.21 17.19 -3.34
CA LEU A 145 15.22 17.10 -2.28
C LEU A 145 16.61 16.76 -2.80
N VAL A 146 16.71 16.01 -3.91
CA VAL A 146 17.99 15.60 -4.52
C VAL A 146 18.32 16.36 -5.81
N LYS A 147 17.64 17.48 -6.08
CA LYS A 147 17.74 18.23 -7.34
C LYS A 147 19.18 18.63 -7.71
N ASP A 148 20.02 18.88 -6.70
CA ASP A 148 21.39 19.35 -6.90
C ASP A 148 22.28 18.26 -7.53
N TYR A 149 21.89 16.99 -7.45
CA TYR A 149 22.57 15.86 -8.09
C TYR A 149 22.16 15.65 -9.56
N TRP A 150 21.11 16.33 -10.03
CA TRP A 150 20.61 16.20 -11.42
C TRP A 150 21.30 17.17 -12.38
N THR A 151 21.89 18.24 -11.85
CA THR A 151 22.47 19.34 -12.63
C THR A 151 24.00 19.28 -12.68
N VAL A 152 24.59 18.10 -12.43
CA VAL A 152 26.04 17.85 -12.52
C VAL A 152 26.39 17.26 -13.88
#